data_AF-A0A1E4GQN4-F1
#
_entry.id   AF-A0A1E4GQN4-F1
#
_cell.length_a   1.000
_cell.length_b   1.000
_cell.length_c   1.000
_cell.angle_alpha   90.00
_cell.angle_beta   90.00
_cell.angle_gamma   90.00
#
_symmetry.space_group_name_H-M   'P 1'
#
loop_
_entity.id
_entity.type
_entity.pdbx_description
1 polymer ?
#
loop_
_entity_poly.entity_id
_entity_poly.type
_entity_poly.pdbx_seq_one_letter_code
_entity_poly.pdbx_strand_id
1 'polypeptide(L)'
;MRFLPPGVEIAALTGFIEISGPRTVIRGRLHPLRAQAGQVTTAVVHVEIDPRRPFEWSEAREAEVAAAILDLGGAAWARRLQVDFEVRASQRPILLGVLRRVRDGLKPGVVLSMTALASWCETEGWLAEAPVDEIAPMLFRMGRGGVPIREKLGAGGDFRNARCRDALAISTDAPLPGAPAGRRVYLFNPRSWSAADFAAIEERVRAWRAVR
;
A
#
# COMPACT_ATOMS: atom_id res chain seq x y z
N MET A 1 -15.35 7.54 -9.78
CA MET A 1 -15.72 6.60 -8.70
C MET A 1 -17.00 6.97 -7.94
N ARG A 2 -17.84 7.91 -8.42
CA ARG A 2 -19.10 8.29 -7.76
C ARG A 2 -20.16 7.19 -7.64
N PHE A 3 -19.98 6.08 -8.36
CA PHE A 3 -20.86 4.91 -8.31
C PHE A 3 -20.62 4.03 -7.08
N LEU A 4 -19.52 4.23 -6.34
CA LEU A 4 -19.24 3.44 -5.15
C LEU A 4 -20.27 3.71 -4.05
N PRO A 5 -20.77 2.67 -3.36
CA PRO A 5 -21.75 2.84 -2.30
C PRO A 5 -21.17 3.59 -1.09
N PRO A 6 -22.03 4.16 -0.23
CA PRO A 6 -21.62 4.70 1.07
C PRO A 6 -20.89 3.62 1.89
N GLY A 7 -19.87 4.04 2.66
CA GLY A 7 -19.07 3.12 3.48
C GLY A 7 -17.85 2.51 2.77
N VAL A 8 -17.75 2.64 1.45
CA VAL A 8 -16.51 2.30 0.71
C VAL A 8 -15.55 3.48 0.77
N GLU A 9 -14.38 3.22 1.36
CA GLU A 9 -13.26 4.15 1.39
C GLU A 9 -12.43 4.06 0.10
N ILE A 10 -11.84 5.19 -0.30
CA ILE A 10 -11.01 5.29 -1.48
C ILE A 10 -9.60 5.72 -1.06
N ALA A 11 -8.62 4.90 -1.45
CA ALA A 11 -7.22 5.26 -1.46
C ALA A 11 -6.87 5.93 -2.79
N ALA A 12 -6.32 7.13 -2.74
CA ALA A 12 -6.00 7.93 -3.91
C ALA A 12 -4.49 8.16 -3.99
N LEU A 13 -3.88 7.80 -5.13
CA LEU A 13 -2.51 8.21 -5.45
C LEU A 13 -2.46 9.74 -5.54
N THR A 14 -1.81 10.37 -4.56
CA THR A 14 -1.63 11.82 -4.47
C THR A 14 -0.31 12.28 -5.05
N GLY A 15 0.69 11.40 -5.07
CA GLY A 15 2.00 11.73 -5.61
C GLY A 15 2.88 10.52 -5.89
N PHE A 16 3.93 10.79 -6.64
CA PHE A 16 4.94 9.84 -7.11
C PHE A 16 6.32 10.45 -6.93
N ILE A 17 7.24 9.67 -6.37
CA ILE A 17 8.63 10.04 -6.14
C ILE A 17 9.52 8.99 -6.80
N GLU A 18 10.35 9.40 -7.75
CA GLU A 18 11.34 8.55 -8.40
C GLU A 18 12.75 8.99 -7.99
N ILE A 19 13.50 8.09 -7.38
CA ILE A 19 14.91 8.28 -7.04
C ILE A 19 15.75 7.75 -8.20
N SER A 20 16.32 8.65 -9.00
CA SER A 20 17.07 8.32 -10.23
C SER A 20 18.49 8.90 -10.17
N GLY A 21 19.45 8.10 -9.71
CA GLY A 21 20.84 8.55 -9.50
C GLY A 21 20.89 9.75 -8.55
N PRO A 22 21.57 10.85 -8.92
CA PRO A 22 21.68 12.02 -8.06
C PRO A 22 20.39 12.85 -8.02
N ARG A 23 19.34 12.52 -8.77
CA ARG A 23 18.07 13.29 -8.81
C ARG A 23 16.89 12.59 -8.13
N THR A 24 16.09 13.37 -7.41
CA THR A 24 14.73 12.98 -6.97
C THR A 24 13.74 13.67 -7.90
N VAL A 25 12.86 12.89 -8.53
CA VAL A 25 11.80 13.43 -9.39
C VAL A 25 10.48 13.29 -8.66
N ILE A 26 9.86 14.43 -8.33
CA ILE A 26 8.61 14.49 -7.57
C ILE A 26 7.48 14.92 -8.50
N ARG A 27 6.38 14.15 -8.52
CA ARG A 27 5.22 14.43 -9.36
C ARG A 27 3.94 14.29 -8.53
N GLY A 28 3.16 15.38 -8.45
CA GLY A 28 1.83 15.34 -7.87
C GLY A 28 0.78 14.74 -8.81
N ARG A 29 -0.38 14.39 -8.27
CA ARG A 29 -1.54 13.97 -9.06
C ARG A 29 -2.02 15.13 -9.95
N LEU A 30 -2.05 14.91 -11.26
CA LEU A 30 -2.47 15.93 -12.24
C LEU A 30 -3.99 16.06 -12.43
N HIS A 31 -4.75 14.98 -12.20
CA HIS A 31 -6.19 14.95 -12.48
C HIS A 31 -7.00 14.67 -11.22
N PRO A 32 -8.02 15.47 -10.88
CA PRO A 32 -8.81 15.26 -9.69
C PRO A 32 -9.56 13.92 -9.74
N LEU A 33 -9.63 13.25 -8.59
CA LEU A 33 -10.43 12.03 -8.46
C LEU A 33 -11.90 12.41 -8.25
N ARG A 34 -12.79 11.96 -9.14
CA ARG A 34 -14.23 12.14 -8.98
C ARG A 34 -14.80 11.08 -8.02
N ALA A 35 -14.98 11.46 -6.76
CA ALA A 35 -15.57 10.64 -5.70
C ALA A 35 -16.74 11.39 -5.02
N GLN A 36 -17.51 10.70 -4.18
CA GLN A 36 -18.45 11.37 -3.28
C GLN A 36 -17.68 12.00 -2.09
N ALA A 37 -18.29 12.99 -1.44
CA ALA A 37 -17.68 13.64 -0.29
C ALA A 37 -17.39 12.62 0.83
N GLY A 38 -16.22 12.75 1.46
CA GLY A 38 -15.81 11.88 2.56
C GLY A 38 -15.38 10.45 2.18
N GLN A 39 -15.48 10.03 0.92
CA GLN A 39 -15.03 8.69 0.51
C GLN A 39 -13.52 8.59 0.34
N VAL A 40 -12.84 9.67 -0.07
CA VAL A 40 -11.38 9.66 -0.20
C VAL A 40 -10.77 9.89 1.19
N THR A 41 -10.21 8.84 1.78
CA THR A 41 -9.70 8.87 3.17
C THR A 41 -8.21 8.53 3.27
N THR A 42 -7.65 7.88 2.26
CA THR A 42 -6.24 7.47 2.25
C THR A 42 -5.48 8.18 1.12
N ALA A 43 -4.46 8.96 1.48
CA ALA A 43 -3.48 9.47 0.54
C ALA A 43 -2.41 8.40 0.31
N VAL A 44 -2.16 8.05 -0.95
CA VAL A 44 -1.11 7.11 -1.33
C VAL A 44 0.01 7.88 -2.00
N VAL A 45 1.23 7.73 -1.49
CA VAL A 45 2.44 8.24 -2.14
C VAL A 45 3.25 7.04 -2.60
N HIS A 46 3.47 6.95 -3.91
CA HIS A 46 4.31 5.92 -4.48
C HIS A 46 5.76 6.41 -4.56
N VAL A 47 6.70 5.53 -4.21
CA VAL A 47 8.13 5.80 -4.24
C VAL A 47 8.82 4.64 -4.94
N GLU A 48 9.67 4.95 -5.91
CA GLU A 48 10.49 3.96 -6.60
C GLU A 48 11.95 4.41 -6.73
N ILE A 49 12.83 3.44 -6.92
CA ILE A 49 14.25 3.66 -7.22
C ILE A 49 14.50 3.16 -8.64
N ASP A 50 14.94 4.05 -9.54
CA ASP A 50 15.24 3.69 -10.94
C ASP A 50 16.37 2.65 -10.98
N PRO A 51 16.08 1.39 -11.37
CA PRO A 51 17.07 0.33 -11.34
C PRO A 51 18.13 0.46 -12.45
N ARG A 52 17.96 1.40 -13.40
CA ARG A 52 18.87 1.61 -14.54
C ARG A 52 19.95 2.64 -14.24
N ARG A 53 19.89 3.31 -13.09
CA ARG A 53 20.86 4.32 -12.67
C ARG A 53 21.59 3.83 -11.41
N PRO A 54 22.88 4.21 -11.22
CA PRO A 54 23.56 3.99 -9.96
C PRO A 54 22.75 4.60 -8.83
N PHE A 55 22.56 3.84 -7.76
CA PHE A 55 21.78 4.31 -6.62
C PHE A 55 22.70 5.07 -5.65
N GLU A 56 22.37 6.34 -5.41
CA GLU A 56 23.10 7.22 -4.48
C GLU A 56 22.17 7.57 -3.31
N TRP A 57 22.62 7.27 -2.09
CA TRP A 57 21.84 7.52 -0.87
C TRP A 57 22.66 8.26 0.17
N SER A 58 22.04 9.24 0.80
CA SER A 58 22.62 10.04 1.88
C SER A 58 21.54 10.41 2.89
N GLU A 59 21.95 10.87 4.07
CA GLU A 59 21.00 11.35 5.07
C GLU A 59 20.16 12.54 4.55
N ALA A 60 20.79 13.46 3.82
CA ALA A 60 20.09 14.59 3.20
C ALA A 60 19.02 14.11 2.20
N ARG A 61 19.32 13.05 1.43
CA ARG A 61 18.38 12.45 0.49
C ARG A 61 17.22 11.75 1.19
N GLU A 62 17.50 11.06 2.30
CA GLU A 62 16.45 10.46 3.12
C GLU A 62 15.48 11.52 3.66
N ALA A 63 15.99 12.65 4.16
CA ALA A 63 15.19 13.77 4.62
C ALA A 63 14.38 14.40 3.48
N GLU A 64 14.98 14.59 2.30
CA GLU A 64 14.31 15.09 1.09
C GLU A 64 13.11 14.21 0.70
N VAL A 65 13.31 12.90 0.63
CA VAL A 65 12.25 11.94 0.27
C VAL A 65 11.14 11.92 1.34
N ALA A 66 11.49 11.93 2.62
CA ALA A 66 10.51 11.95 3.70
C ALA A 66 9.67 13.24 3.69
N ALA A 67 10.29 14.40 3.47
CA ALA A 67 9.59 15.68 3.33
C ALA A 67 8.64 15.68 2.13
N ALA A 68 9.09 15.15 0.98
CA ALA A 68 8.24 15.03 -0.21
C ALA A 68 7.03 14.11 0.03
N ILE A 69 7.20 13.00 0.74
CA ILE A 69 6.09 12.11 1.13
C ILE A 69 5.07 12.87 2.00
N LEU A 70 5.54 13.63 2.98
CA LEU A 70 4.67 14.42 3.87
C LEU A 70 3.91 15.52 3.12
N ASP A 71 4.56 16.21 2.18
CA ASP A 71 3.92 17.24 1.36
C ASP A 71 2.84 16.65 0.44
N LEU A 72 3.15 15.56 -0.26
CA LEU A 72 2.21 14.90 -1.16
C LEU A 72 1.07 14.18 -0.41
N GLY A 73 1.36 13.68 0.79
CA GLY A 73 0.44 12.93 1.64
C GLY A 73 -0.38 13.79 2.60
N GLY A 74 0.05 15.03 2.86
CA GLY A 74 -0.43 15.89 3.95
C GLY A 74 -1.76 16.59 3.70
N ALA A 75 -2.57 16.11 2.75
CA ALA A 75 -3.85 16.71 2.41
C ALA A 75 -4.81 16.71 3.61
N ALA A 76 -5.54 17.81 3.82
CA ALA A 76 -6.39 17.98 5.02
C ALA A 76 -7.52 16.94 5.17
N TRP A 77 -7.92 16.29 4.07
CA TRP A 77 -8.92 15.22 4.08
C TRP A 77 -8.34 13.84 4.44
N ALA A 78 -7.02 13.67 4.39
CA ALA A 78 -6.38 12.38 4.56
C ALA A 78 -6.43 11.96 6.03
N ARG A 79 -7.06 10.81 6.29
CA ARG A 79 -7.06 10.12 7.59
C ARG A 79 -5.94 9.09 7.68
N ARG A 80 -5.40 8.70 6.53
CA ARG A 80 -4.30 7.76 6.38
C ARG A 80 -3.34 8.23 5.31
N LEU A 81 -2.05 8.09 5.59
CA LEU A 81 -0.97 8.16 4.62
C LEU A 81 -0.46 6.74 4.37
N GLN A 82 -0.55 6.28 3.13
CA GLN A 82 -0.01 5.00 2.70
C GLN A 82 1.22 5.23 1.83
N VAL A 83 2.36 4.72 2.28
CA VAL A 83 3.62 4.75 1.53
C VAL A 83 3.74 3.46 0.73
N ASP A 84 3.72 3.58 -0.58
CA ASP A 84 3.93 2.48 -1.51
C ASP A 84 5.35 2.56 -2.07
N PHE A 85 6.31 1.89 -1.40
CA PHE A 85 7.73 2.03 -1.72
C PHE A 85 8.33 0.70 -2.19
N GLU A 86 8.68 0.65 -3.47
CA GLU A 86 9.37 -0.49 -4.07
C GLU A 86 10.85 -0.52 -3.69
N VAL A 87 11.23 -1.51 -2.87
CA VAL A 87 12.62 -1.71 -2.44
C VAL A 87 13.10 -3.15 -2.66
N ARG A 88 14.36 -3.28 -3.08
CA ARG A 88 15.10 -4.55 -3.05
C ARG A 88 15.56 -4.87 -1.63
N ALA A 89 16.05 -6.10 -1.42
CA ALA A 89 16.54 -6.52 -0.11
C ALA A 89 17.61 -5.57 0.49
N SER A 90 18.56 -5.11 -0.33
CA SER A 90 19.60 -4.16 0.09
C SER A 90 19.08 -2.75 0.39
N GLN A 91 17.87 -2.41 -0.03
CA GLN A 91 17.24 -1.08 0.11
C GLN A 91 16.22 -1.02 1.25
N ARG A 92 16.01 -2.10 2.00
CA ARG A 92 15.09 -2.10 3.16
C ARG A 92 15.49 -1.15 4.27
N PRO A 93 16.78 -1.01 4.66
CA PRO A 93 17.17 -0.03 5.67
C PRO A 93 16.79 1.40 5.28
N ILE A 94 16.76 1.68 3.96
CA ILE A 94 16.38 2.98 3.41
C ILE A 94 14.89 3.24 3.57
N LEU A 95 14.05 2.27 3.22
CA LEU A 95 12.62 2.34 3.50
C LEU A 95 12.35 2.60 4.99
N LEU A 96 13.03 1.87 5.88
CA LEU A 96 12.88 2.06 7.32
C LEU A 96 13.32 3.45 7.79
N GLY A 97 14.42 3.99 7.24
CA GLY A 97 14.88 5.35 7.52
C GLY A 97 13.86 6.41 7.09
N VAL A 98 13.37 6.32 5.86
CA VAL A 98 12.32 7.20 5.33
C VAL A 98 11.05 7.11 6.19
N LEU A 99 10.58 5.90 6.52
CA LEU A 99 9.36 5.73 7.32
C LEU A 99 9.49 6.31 8.73
N ARG A 100 10.67 6.26 9.35
CA ARG A 100 10.91 6.91 10.66
C ARG A 100 10.73 8.42 10.55
N ARG A 101 11.38 9.06 9.56
CA ARG A 101 11.23 10.50 9.34
C ARG A 101 9.80 10.90 8.97
N VAL A 102 9.12 10.10 8.16
CA VAL A 102 7.70 10.33 7.84
C VAL A 102 6.85 10.22 9.09
N ARG A 103 7.09 9.23 9.96
CA ARG A 103 6.38 9.12 11.24
C ARG A 103 6.58 10.37 12.10
N ASP A 104 7.82 10.85 12.22
CA ASP A 104 8.16 12.00 13.05
C ASP A 104 7.50 13.30 12.57
N GLY A 105 7.31 13.45 11.26
CA GLY A 105 6.63 14.60 10.65
C GLY A 105 5.13 14.44 10.42
N LEU A 106 4.54 13.29 10.77
CA LEU A 106 3.15 13.00 10.47
C LEU A 106 2.20 13.81 11.38
N LYS A 107 1.12 14.34 10.80
CA LYS A 107 0.08 15.04 11.57
C LYS A 107 -0.53 14.10 12.63
N PRO A 108 -0.79 14.58 13.87
CA PRO A 108 -1.46 13.79 14.89
C PRO A 108 -2.79 13.23 14.39
N GLY A 109 -3.06 11.97 14.73
CA GLY A 109 -4.30 11.27 14.36
C GLY A 109 -4.37 10.73 12.93
N VAL A 110 -3.36 10.98 12.09
CA VAL A 110 -3.24 10.34 10.77
C VAL A 110 -2.58 8.98 10.93
N VAL A 111 -3.20 7.95 10.37
CA VAL A 111 -2.65 6.59 10.36
C VAL A 111 -1.52 6.51 9.31
N LEU A 112 -0.33 6.06 9.72
CA LEU A 112 0.73 5.72 8.78
C LEU A 112 0.61 4.26 8.37
N SER A 113 0.56 4.00 7.08
CA SER A 113 0.52 2.65 6.54
C SER A 113 1.55 2.49 5.43
N MET A 114 1.89 1.25 5.11
CA MET A 114 2.71 0.94 3.94
C MET A 114 2.13 -0.25 3.18
N THR A 115 2.42 -0.31 1.88
CA THR A 115 2.27 -1.57 1.13
C THR A 115 3.50 -2.44 1.40
N ALA A 116 3.33 -3.76 1.25
CA ALA A 116 4.44 -4.70 1.29
C ALA A 116 4.18 -5.81 0.28
N LEU A 117 5.21 -6.35 -0.38
CA LEU A 117 5.03 -7.62 -1.07
C LEU A 117 4.63 -8.69 -0.04
N ALA A 118 3.60 -9.50 -0.32
CA ALA A 118 3.13 -10.46 0.67
C ALA A 118 4.17 -11.54 1.01
N SER A 119 5.19 -11.75 0.17
CA SER A 119 6.35 -12.58 0.48
C SER A 119 7.16 -12.06 1.67
N TRP A 120 7.27 -10.74 1.84
CA TRP A 120 7.96 -10.14 2.99
C TRP A 120 7.27 -10.54 4.31
N CYS A 121 5.94 -10.63 4.30
CA CYS A 121 5.13 -11.04 5.45
C CYS A 121 5.28 -12.52 5.83
N GLU A 122 5.80 -13.35 4.93
CA GLU A 122 5.95 -14.79 5.18
C GLU A 122 7.37 -15.15 5.60
N THR A 123 8.39 -14.56 4.97
CA THR A 123 9.77 -15.03 5.11
C THR A 123 10.71 -14.05 5.81
N GLU A 124 10.27 -12.84 6.14
CA GLU A 124 11.18 -11.75 6.53
C GLU A 124 10.85 -11.12 7.88
N GLY A 125 11.89 -10.85 8.68
CA GLY A 125 11.76 -10.31 10.03
C GLY A 125 11.77 -8.78 10.13
N TRP A 126 12.39 -8.07 9.19
CA TRP A 126 12.63 -6.61 9.26
C TRP A 126 11.34 -5.78 9.30
N LEU A 127 10.20 -6.31 8.81
CA LEU A 127 8.90 -5.65 8.92
C LEU A 127 8.49 -5.39 10.38
N ALA A 128 9.05 -6.12 11.34
CA ALA A 128 8.85 -5.84 12.77
C ALA A 128 9.35 -4.44 13.17
N GLU A 129 10.34 -3.89 12.46
CA GLU A 129 10.97 -2.60 12.75
C GLU A 129 10.29 -1.41 12.04
N ALA A 130 9.34 -1.67 11.13
CA ALA A 130 8.67 -0.60 10.38
C ALA A 130 7.82 0.28 11.31
N PRO A 131 8.01 1.61 11.37
CA PRO A 131 7.30 2.50 12.29
C PRO A 131 5.89 2.89 11.80
N VAL A 132 5.17 1.93 11.21
CA VAL A 132 3.83 2.09 10.62
C VAL A 132 2.75 1.49 11.51
N ASP A 133 1.53 2.02 11.43
CA ASP A 133 0.38 1.48 12.15
C ASP A 133 -0.23 0.27 11.43
N GLU A 134 -0.10 0.19 10.11
CA GLU A 134 -0.68 -0.87 9.28
C GLU A 134 0.26 -1.25 8.13
N ILE A 135 0.38 -2.56 7.87
CA ILE A 135 1.04 -3.10 6.68
C ILE A 135 -0.03 -3.73 5.81
N ALA A 136 -0.11 -3.34 4.54
CA ALA A 136 -1.04 -3.88 3.54
C ALA A 136 -0.29 -4.84 2.59
N PRO A 137 -0.35 -6.17 2.80
CA PRO A 137 0.34 -7.14 1.97
C PRO A 137 -0.31 -7.23 0.59
N MET A 138 0.46 -6.94 -0.45
CA MET A 138 0.08 -7.03 -1.86
C MET A 138 0.17 -8.47 -2.34
N LEU A 139 -0.99 -9.05 -2.65
CA LEU A 139 -1.16 -10.44 -3.07
C LEU A 139 -1.21 -10.62 -4.60
N PHE A 140 -0.97 -9.53 -5.32
CA PHE A 140 -0.87 -9.47 -6.77
C PHE A 140 0.58 -9.20 -7.19
N ARG A 141 0.92 -9.51 -8.45
CA ARG A 141 2.26 -9.28 -9.03
C ARG A 141 3.44 -9.94 -8.29
N MET A 142 3.19 -10.91 -7.42
CA MET A 142 4.22 -11.65 -6.65
C MET A 142 5.05 -12.68 -7.46
N GLY A 143 4.83 -12.79 -8.77
CA GLY A 143 5.44 -13.84 -9.59
C GLY A 143 5.08 -15.26 -9.12
N ARG A 144 5.96 -16.23 -9.40
CA ARG A 144 5.78 -17.65 -9.03
C ARG A 144 5.73 -17.88 -7.51
N GLY A 145 6.49 -17.10 -6.75
CA GLY A 145 6.53 -17.18 -5.28
C GLY A 145 5.22 -16.83 -4.60
N GLY A 146 4.26 -16.23 -5.31
CA GLY A 146 2.95 -15.91 -4.77
C GLY A 146 1.96 -17.07 -4.69
N VAL A 147 2.17 -18.17 -5.42
CA VAL A 147 1.22 -19.30 -5.46
C VAL A 147 1.05 -19.93 -4.07
N PRO A 148 2.13 -20.34 -3.36
CA PRO A 148 1.99 -20.97 -2.05
C PRO A 148 1.33 -20.08 -1.01
N ILE A 149 1.58 -18.75 -1.07
CA ILE A 149 0.98 -17.78 -0.16
C ILE A 149 -0.53 -17.71 -0.36
N ARG A 150 -1.00 -17.65 -1.62
CA ARG A 150 -2.43 -17.60 -1.92
C ARG A 150 -3.15 -18.89 -1.55
N GLU A 151 -2.53 -20.04 -1.80
CA GLU A 151 -3.07 -21.35 -1.41
C GLU A 151 -3.19 -21.46 0.11
N LYS A 152 -2.14 -21.06 0.84
CA LYS A 152 -2.15 -21.01 2.31
C LYS A 152 -3.29 -20.16 2.85
N LEU A 153 -3.48 -18.94 2.33
CA LEU A 153 -4.57 -18.06 2.75
C LEU A 153 -5.95 -18.64 2.39
N GLY A 154 -6.07 -19.25 1.21
CA GLY A 154 -7.29 -19.92 0.75
C GLY A 154 -7.69 -21.12 1.61
N ALA A 155 -6.70 -21.81 2.20
CA ALA A 155 -6.90 -22.92 3.13
C ALA A 155 -7.14 -22.48 4.58
N GLY A 156 -7.33 -21.18 4.84
CA GLY A 156 -7.56 -20.64 6.18
C GLY A 156 -6.29 -20.38 7.00
N GLY A 157 -5.11 -20.57 6.40
CA GLY A 157 -3.84 -20.15 6.99
C GLY A 157 -3.64 -18.63 6.95
N ASP A 158 -2.53 -18.17 7.52
CA ASP A 158 -2.24 -16.73 7.63
C ASP A 158 -0.73 -16.43 7.50
N PHE A 159 -0.38 -15.16 7.34
CA PHE A 159 1.01 -14.70 7.31
C PHE A 159 1.74 -15.05 8.60
N ARG A 160 3.01 -15.45 8.45
CA ARG A 160 3.90 -15.68 9.60
C ARG A 160 4.10 -14.41 10.42
N ASN A 161 4.29 -13.25 9.78
CA ASN A 161 4.39 -11.98 10.48
C ASN A 161 3.01 -11.49 10.93
N ALA A 162 2.82 -11.32 12.24
CA ALA A 162 1.56 -10.88 12.83
C ALA A 162 1.13 -9.47 12.38
N ARG A 163 2.08 -8.58 12.06
CA ARG A 163 1.80 -7.21 11.60
C ARG A 163 1.16 -7.15 10.20
N CYS A 164 1.15 -8.27 9.47
CA CYS A 164 0.54 -8.38 8.15
C CYS A 164 -0.89 -8.96 8.20
N ARG A 165 -1.46 -9.18 9.39
CA ARG A 165 -2.74 -9.88 9.54
C ARG A 165 -3.96 -8.95 9.56
N ASP A 166 -3.76 -7.65 9.72
CA ASP A 166 -4.85 -6.68 9.85
C ASP A 166 -5.40 -6.17 8.52
N ALA A 167 -4.60 -6.26 7.44
CA ALA A 167 -4.97 -5.80 6.13
C ALA A 167 -4.55 -6.77 5.01
N LEU A 168 -5.18 -6.65 3.85
CA LEU A 168 -4.83 -7.33 2.60
C LEU A 168 -4.97 -6.35 1.44
N ALA A 169 -4.09 -6.44 0.45
CA ALA A 169 -4.25 -5.76 -0.82
C ALA A 169 -4.36 -6.80 -1.95
N ILE A 170 -5.51 -6.82 -2.63
CA ILE A 170 -5.82 -7.76 -3.71
C ILE A 170 -6.15 -7.00 -4.99
N SER A 171 -5.96 -7.66 -6.13
CA SER A 171 -6.28 -7.10 -7.44
C SER A 171 -7.45 -7.85 -8.08
N THR A 172 -8.28 -7.15 -8.86
CA THR A 172 -9.38 -7.74 -9.63
C THR A 172 -8.90 -8.77 -10.66
N ASP A 173 -7.66 -8.66 -11.16
CA ASP A 173 -7.04 -9.61 -12.08
C ASP A 173 -6.25 -10.74 -11.39
N ALA A 174 -6.16 -10.72 -10.06
CA ALA A 174 -5.53 -11.76 -9.26
C ALA A 174 -6.37 -12.03 -7.98
N PRO A 175 -7.64 -12.44 -8.11
CA PRO A 175 -8.52 -12.63 -6.97
C PRO A 175 -8.08 -13.83 -6.12
N LEU A 176 -8.29 -13.74 -4.81
CA LEU A 176 -8.08 -14.87 -3.90
C LEU A 176 -9.33 -15.76 -3.82
N PRO A 177 -9.16 -17.09 -3.69
CA PRO A 177 -10.28 -18.01 -3.44
C PRO A 177 -10.88 -17.81 -2.04
N GLY A 178 -10.07 -17.41 -1.07
CA GLY A 178 -10.43 -17.20 0.32
C GLY A 178 -9.34 -16.44 1.06
N ALA A 179 -9.70 -15.79 2.17
CA ALA A 179 -8.76 -15.21 3.11
C ALA A 179 -9.42 -15.08 4.50
N PRO A 180 -8.66 -14.98 5.60
CA PRO A 180 -9.24 -14.82 6.92
C PRO A 180 -10.07 -13.54 7.04
N ALA A 181 -11.22 -13.64 7.73
CA ALA A 181 -12.14 -12.53 7.95
C ALA A 181 -11.57 -11.46 8.92
N GLY A 182 -12.30 -10.34 9.07
CA GLY A 182 -11.95 -9.28 10.03
C GLY A 182 -10.90 -8.28 9.56
N ARG A 183 -10.42 -8.38 8.32
CA ARG A 183 -9.35 -7.52 7.78
C ARG A 183 -9.88 -6.32 7.03
N ARG A 184 -9.05 -5.27 6.99
CA ARG A 184 -9.16 -4.22 5.97
C ARG A 184 -8.72 -4.78 4.62
N VAL A 185 -9.55 -4.63 3.58
CA VAL A 185 -9.23 -5.13 2.24
C VAL A 185 -9.10 -3.94 1.28
N TYR A 186 -7.89 -3.72 0.80
CA TYR A 186 -7.58 -2.80 -0.28
C TYR A 186 -7.82 -3.51 -1.62
N LEU A 187 -8.69 -2.91 -2.43
CA LEU A 187 -9.03 -3.42 -3.75
C LEU A 187 -8.29 -2.61 -4.81
N PHE A 188 -7.49 -3.30 -5.60
CA PHE A 188 -6.80 -2.73 -6.75
C PHE A 188 -7.48 -3.20 -8.05
N ASN A 189 -7.57 -2.29 -9.02
CA ASN A 189 -7.96 -2.63 -10.38
C ASN A 189 -6.87 -2.08 -11.31
N PRO A 190 -6.21 -2.93 -12.12
CA PRO A 190 -5.18 -2.49 -13.07
C PRO A 190 -5.76 -1.63 -14.20
N ARG A 191 -7.09 -1.51 -14.28
CA ARG A 191 -7.83 -0.69 -15.23
C ARG A 191 -8.71 0.31 -14.48
N SER A 192 -9.33 1.21 -15.24
CA SER A 192 -10.34 2.11 -14.69
C SER A 192 -11.50 1.33 -14.07
N TRP A 193 -11.89 1.72 -12.87
CA TRP A 193 -13.00 1.07 -12.17
C TRP A 193 -14.35 1.35 -12.83
N SER A 194 -15.12 0.27 -13.07
CA SER A 194 -16.56 0.32 -13.29
C SER A 194 -17.35 -0.16 -12.05
N ALA A 195 -18.65 0.12 -12.03
CA ALA A 195 -19.55 -0.42 -11.01
C ALA A 195 -19.59 -1.96 -11.03
N ALA A 196 -19.50 -2.56 -12.22
CA ALA A 196 -19.48 -4.01 -12.38
C ALA A 196 -18.20 -4.64 -11.82
N ASP A 197 -17.03 -4.05 -12.10
CA ASP A 197 -15.76 -4.55 -11.54
C ASP A 197 -15.80 -4.53 -10.00
N PHE A 198 -16.33 -3.45 -9.41
CA PHE A 198 -16.45 -3.32 -7.97
C PHE A 198 -17.41 -4.35 -7.38
N ALA A 199 -18.62 -4.47 -7.92
CA ALA A 199 -19.62 -5.42 -7.43
C ALA A 199 -19.08 -6.87 -7.44
N ALA A 200 -18.39 -7.27 -8.51
CA ALA A 200 -17.86 -8.62 -8.66
C ALA A 200 -16.76 -8.95 -7.63
N ILE A 201 -15.83 -8.03 -7.37
CA ILE A 201 -14.78 -8.29 -6.37
C ILE A 201 -15.30 -8.16 -4.94
N GLU A 202 -16.27 -7.27 -4.71
CA GLU A 202 -16.88 -7.07 -3.41
C GLU A 202 -17.70 -8.29 -2.98
N GLU A 203 -18.43 -8.93 -3.91
CA GLU A 203 -19.11 -10.21 -3.67
C GLU A 203 -18.13 -11.31 -3.22
N ARG A 204 -16.97 -11.42 -3.89
CA ARG A 204 -15.92 -12.38 -3.51
C ARG A 204 -15.38 -12.13 -2.10
N VAL A 205 -15.08 -10.87 -1.78
CA VAL A 205 -14.58 -10.50 -0.44
C VAL A 205 -15.65 -10.74 0.64
N ARG A 206 -16.93 -10.48 0.34
CA ARG A 206 -18.03 -10.82 1.25
C ARG A 206 -18.13 -12.31 1.52
N ALA A 207 -17.91 -13.15 0.51
CA ALA A 207 -17.95 -14.60 0.67
C ALA A 207 -16.90 -15.12 1.69
N TRP A 208 -15.76 -14.44 1.86
CA TRP A 208 -14.76 -14.81 2.88
C TRP A 208 -15.30 -14.70 4.31
N ARG A 209 -16.24 -13.78 4.56
CA ARG A 209 -16.85 -13.58 5.88
C ARG A 209 -17.89 -14.65 6.23
N ALA A 210 -18.36 -15.40 5.24
CA ALA A 210 -19.37 -16.45 5.41
C ALA A 210 -18.75 -17.81 5.77
N VAL A 211 -17.44 -17.98 5.54
CA VAL A 211 -16.69 -19.19 5.92
C VAL A 211 -16.25 -19.02 7.37
N ARG A 212 -16.94 -19.72 8.28
CA ARG A 212 -16.59 -19.83 9.71
C ARG A 212 -15.84 -21.11 9.97
#